data_AF-U4QDF7-F1
#
_entry.id   AF-U4QDF7-F1
#
_cell.length_a   1.000
_cell.length_b   1.000
_cell.length_c   1.000
_cell.angle_alpha   90.00
_cell.angle_beta   90.00
_cell.angle_gamma   90.00
#
_symmetry.space_group_name_H-M   'P 1'
#
loop_
_entity.id
_entity.type
_entity.pdbx_description
1 polymer ?
#
loop_
_entity_poly.entity_id
_entity_poly.type
_entity_poly.pdbx_seq_one_letter_code
_entity_poly.pdbx_strand_id
1 'polypeptide(L)'
;MIKDQLGPTVLDYDAHYGDISKAFGGDSYRVSNYAEMKDALEKAYESGNPTIIDAQIPASMGKESGHIGNLNPKLDLSALEEEENK
;
A
#
# COMPACT_ATOMS: atom_id res chain seq x y z
N MET A 1 22.32 -3.01 9.05
CA MET A 1 20.84 -3.10 9.10
C MET A 1 20.41 -3.16 10.56
N ILE A 2 19.55 -2.25 11.02
CA ILE A 2 18.98 -2.33 12.39
C ILE A 2 17.89 -3.40 12.36
N LYS A 3 18.03 -4.43 13.21
CA LYS A 3 17.01 -5.47 13.36
C LYS A 3 15.69 -4.80 13.76
N ASP A 4 14.63 -5.09 13.02
CA ASP A 4 13.27 -4.57 13.20
C ASP A 4 13.01 -3.11 12.76
N GLN A 5 13.97 -2.44 12.10
CA GLN A 5 13.69 -1.17 11.43
C GLN A 5 12.85 -1.40 10.16
N LEU A 6 11.67 -0.77 10.10
CA LEU A 6 10.84 -0.77 8.89
C LEU A 6 11.58 -0.14 7.71
N GLY A 7 11.44 -0.76 6.54
CA GLY A 7 11.95 -0.20 5.29
C GLY A 7 11.25 1.13 4.95
N PRO A 8 11.89 2.02 4.19
CA PRO A 8 11.33 3.33 3.84
C PRO A 8 10.04 3.25 2.99
N THR A 9 9.69 2.06 2.49
CA THR A 9 8.50 1.78 1.68
C THR A 9 7.37 1.10 2.46
N VAL A 10 7.57 0.81 3.75
CA VAL A 10 6.53 0.16 4.57
C VAL A 10 5.59 1.23 5.13
N LEU A 11 4.29 1.06 4.85
CA LEU A 11 3.20 1.80 5.48
C LEU A 11 2.49 0.93 6.51
N ASP A 12 1.67 1.54 7.37
CA ASP A 12 0.84 0.80 8.32
C ASP A 12 -0.22 -0.02 7.58
N TYR A 13 -0.25 -1.32 7.82
CA TYR A 13 -1.18 -2.26 7.21
C TYR A 13 -2.64 -2.03 7.64
N ASP A 14 -2.83 -1.56 8.87
CA ASP A 14 -4.17 -1.33 9.43
C ASP A 14 -4.54 0.15 9.43
N ALA A 15 -3.91 0.96 8.56
CA ALA A 15 -4.28 2.35 8.40
C ALA A 15 -5.78 2.48 8.04
N HIS A 16 -6.48 3.36 8.76
CA HIS A 16 -7.89 3.66 8.55
C HIS A 16 -8.07 4.87 7.64
N TYR A 17 -7.80 4.70 6.34
CA TYR A 17 -7.88 5.80 5.36
C TYR A 17 -9.28 6.41 5.25
N GLY A 18 -10.33 5.65 5.61
CA GLY A 18 -11.70 6.15 5.68
C GLY A 18 -11.90 7.35 6.63
N ASP A 19 -11.05 7.50 7.65
CA ASP A 19 -11.15 8.65 8.58
C ASP A 19 -10.79 9.98 7.91
N ILE A 20 -9.98 9.97 6.85
CA ILE A 20 -9.75 11.15 6.01
C ILE A 20 -11.06 11.60 5.38
N SER A 21 -11.85 10.68 4.82
CA SER A 21 -13.13 11.03 4.20
C SER A 21 -14.09 11.65 5.20
N LYS A 22 -14.20 11.04 6.40
CA LYS A 22 -15.05 11.55 7.49
C LYS A 22 -14.67 12.97 7.91
N ALA A 23 -13.37 13.27 7.98
CA ALA A 23 -12.88 14.60 8.35
C ALA A 23 -13.34 15.72 7.39
N PHE A 24 -13.65 15.38 6.14
CA PHE A 24 -14.13 16.31 5.11
C PHE A 24 -15.61 16.12 4.75
N GLY A 25 -16.36 15.33 5.54
CA GLY A 25 -17.80 15.09 5.33
C GLY A 25 -18.12 14.17 4.15
N GLY A 26 -17.17 13.37 3.68
CA GLY A 26 -17.35 12.36 2.65
C GLY A 26 -17.73 10.99 3.21
N ASP A 27 -18.10 10.07 2.32
CA ASP A 27 -18.42 8.69 2.65
C ASP A 27 -17.15 7.82 2.71
N SER A 28 -17.19 6.74 3.48
CA SER A 28 -16.08 5.78 3.50
C SER A 28 -16.54 4.34 3.69
N TYR A 29 -15.86 3.42 3.00
CA TYR A 29 -16.13 1.99 3.05
C TYR A 29 -14.81 1.23 3.18
N ARG A 30 -14.64 0.44 4.24
CA ARG A 30 -13.51 -0.50 4.37
C ARG A 30 -13.96 -1.86 3.85
N VAL A 31 -13.26 -2.40 2.86
CA VAL A 31 -13.66 -3.60 2.12
C VAL A 31 -12.53 -4.63 2.11
N SER A 32 -12.88 -5.91 2.16
CA SER A 32 -11.95 -7.03 2.28
C SER A 32 -11.98 -7.98 1.08
N ASN A 33 -12.94 -7.79 0.17
CA ASN A 33 -13.12 -8.65 -1.00
C ASN A 33 -13.81 -7.89 -2.14
N TYR A 34 -13.86 -8.55 -3.31
CA TYR A 34 -14.41 -7.96 -4.53
C TYR A 34 -15.92 -7.64 -4.44
N ALA A 35 -16.71 -8.46 -3.75
CA ALA A 35 -18.15 -8.22 -3.63
C ALA A 35 -18.43 -6.95 -2.83
N GLU A 36 -17.75 -6.78 -1.70
CA GLU A 36 -17.80 -5.57 -0.88
C GLU A 36 -17.29 -4.33 -1.65
N MET A 37 -16.20 -4.47 -2.40
CA MET A 37 -15.68 -3.38 -3.24
C MET A 37 -16.70 -2.94 -4.29
N LYS A 38 -17.36 -3.89 -4.95
CA LYS A 38 -18.38 -3.60 -5.97
C LYS A 38 -19.59 -2.89 -5.37
N ASP A 39 -20.08 -3.35 -4.23
CA ASP A 39 -21.19 -2.72 -3.50
C ASP A 39 -20.83 -1.30 -3.02
N ALA A 40 -19.63 -1.12 -2.45
CA ALA A 40 -19.15 0.20 -2.05
C ALA A 40 -19.03 1.17 -3.23
N LEU A 41 -18.61 0.68 -4.40
CA LEU A 41 -18.51 1.49 -5.62
C LEU A 41 -19.89 1.95 -6.12
N GLU A 42 -20.90 1.08 -6.08
CA GLU A 42 -22.27 1.43 -6.47
C GLU A 42 -22.86 2.50 -5.53
N LYS A 43 -22.69 2.35 -4.22
CA LYS A 43 -23.08 3.36 -3.23
C LYS A 43 -22.38 4.70 -3.42
N ALA A 44 -21.09 4.68 -3.75
CA ALA A 44 -20.32 5.89 -4.04
C ALA A 44 -20.93 6.63 -5.24
N TYR A 45 -21.30 5.92 -6.31
CA TYR A 45 -21.95 6.50 -7.48
C TYR A 45 -23.34 7.06 -7.17
N GLU A 46 -24.16 6.32 -6.42
CA GLU A 46 -25.51 6.76 -6.05
C GLU A 46 -25.51 7.99 -5.15
N SER A 47 -24.55 8.09 -4.23
CA SER A 47 -24.45 9.21 -3.30
C SER A 47 -24.02 10.52 -3.97
N GLY A 48 -23.17 10.44 -5.00
CA GLY A 48 -22.49 11.60 -5.58
C GLY A 48 -21.49 12.29 -4.65
N ASN A 49 -21.24 11.74 -3.46
CA ASN A 49 -20.36 12.32 -2.46
C ASN A 49 -18.88 11.98 -2.75
N PRO A 50 -17.93 12.84 -2.34
CA PRO A 50 -16.53 12.44 -2.19
C PRO A 50 -16.44 11.19 -1.31
N THR A 51 -15.84 10.12 -1.83
CA THR A 51 -15.83 8.80 -1.18
C THR A 51 -14.43 8.19 -1.18
N ILE A 52 -14.01 7.59 -0.07
CA ILE A 52 -12.84 6.71 0.01
C ILE A 52 -13.31 5.25 0.16
N ILE A 53 -12.89 4.39 -0.76
CA ILE A 53 -13.03 2.94 -0.63
C ILE A 53 -11.65 2.39 -0.21
N ASP A 54 -11.56 1.99 1.04
CA ASP A 54 -10.36 1.50 1.71
C ASP A 54 -10.30 -0.03 1.55
N ALA A 55 -9.64 -0.48 0.47
CA ALA A 55 -9.58 -1.89 0.09
C ALA A 55 -8.38 -2.58 0.75
N GLN A 56 -8.67 -3.56 1.61
CA GLN A 56 -7.65 -4.34 2.29
C GLN A 56 -6.97 -5.32 1.33
N ILE A 57 -5.68 -5.09 1.11
CA ILE A 57 -4.81 -5.94 0.28
C ILE A 57 -3.78 -6.60 1.19
N PRO A 58 -3.61 -7.95 1.14
CA PRO A 58 -2.58 -8.62 1.92
C PRO A 58 -1.19 -8.03 1.66
N ALA A 59 -0.39 -7.79 2.70
CA ALA A 59 0.95 -7.21 2.57
C ALA A 59 1.92 -8.07 1.73
N SER A 60 1.66 -9.37 1.63
CA SER A 60 2.40 -10.30 0.78
C SER A 60 2.02 -10.20 -0.71
N MET A 61 0.98 -9.45 -1.05
CA MET A 61 0.50 -9.29 -2.41
C MET A 61 1.22 -8.10 -3.07
N GLY A 62 1.77 -8.34 -4.25
CA GLY A 62 2.51 -7.35 -5.02
C GLY A 62 3.96 -7.77 -5.26
N LYS A 63 4.59 -7.11 -6.22
CA LYS A 63 6.04 -7.16 -6.45
C LYS A 63 6.53 -5.73 -6.42
N GLU A 64 7.74 -5.51 -5.92
CA GLU A 64 8.34 -4.17 -5.75
C GLU A 64 8.14 -3.27 -6.98
N SER A 65 8.34 -3.81 -8.19
CA SER A 65 8.13 -3.08 -9.45
C SER A 65 7.11 -3.75 -10.39
N GLY A 66 6.23 -4.59 -9.83
CA GLY A 66 5.24 -5.31 -10.63
C GLY A 66 5.86 -6.15 -11.76
N HIS A 67 5.40 -5.93 -12.99
CA HIS A 67 5.89 -6.65 -14.19
C HIS A 67 7.26 -6.15 -14.68
N ILE A 68 7.70 -4.95 -14.29
CA ILE A 68 8.92 -4.30 -14.80
C ILE A 68 10.13 -4.46 -13.87
N GLY A 69 10.15 -5.51 -13.04
CA GLY A 69 11.27 -5.76 -12.11
C GLY A 69 12.62 -5.94 -12.79
N ASN A 70 12.65 -6.25 -14.09
CA ASN A 70 13.87 -6.27 -14.90
C ASN A 70 14.53 -4.90 -15.07
N LEU A 71 13.84 -3.80 -14.72
CA LEU A 71 14.36 -2.44 -14.78
C LEU A 71 14.85 -1.93 -13.41
N ASN A 72 14.82 -2.77 -12.37
CA ASN A 72 15.31 -2.36 -11.06
C ASN A 72 16.82 -2.07 -11.11
N PRO A 73 17.28 -1.00 -10.43
CA PRO A 73 18.69 -0.69 -10.35
C PRO A 73 19.43 -1.87 -9.72
N LYS A 74 20.54 -2.27 -10.34
CA LYS A 74 21.46 -3.23 -9.74
C LYS A 74 22.31 -2.48 -8.74
N LEU A 75 22.24 -2.89 -7.47
CA LEU A 75 23.16 -2.40 -6.46
C LEU A 75 24.56 -2.91 -6.80
N ASP A 76 25.52 -2.00 -6.89
CA ASP A 76 26.94 -2.35 -6.88
C ASP A 76 27.36 -2.44 -5.40
N LEU A 77 27.59 -3.67 -4.95
CA LEU A 77 27.94 -3.98 -3.56
C LEU A 77 29.44 -4.22 -3.37
N SER A 78 30.24 -4.10 -4.44
CA SER A 78 31.68 -4.40 -4.42
C SER A 78 32.42 -3.63 -3.31
N ALA A 79 32.09 -2.36 -3.12
CA ALA A 79 32.70 -1.53 -2.09
C ALA A 79 32.41 -2.00 -0.65
N LEU A 80 31.25 -2.63 -0.40
CA LEU A 80 30.89 -3.14 0.93
C LEU A 80 31.53 -4.51 1.20
N GLU A 81 31.69 -5.34 0.16
CA GLU A 81 32.35 -6.66 0.25
C GLU A 81 33.87 -6.52 0.49
N GLU A 82 34.50 -5.45 0.01
CA GLU A 82 35.91 -5.16 0.27
C GLU A 82 36.18 -4.69 1.72
N GLU A 83 35.22 -3.99 2.35
CA GLU A 83 35.33 -3.58 3.76
C GLU A 83 35.08 -4.74 4.73
N GLU A 84 34.18 -5.67 4.41
CA GLU A 84 33.88 -6.84 5.25
C GLU A 84 35.01 -7.88 5.27
N ASN A 85 35.86 -7.90 4.23
CA ASN A 85 36.98 -8.84 4.09
C ASN A 85 38.33 -8.27 4.59
N LYS A 86 38.33 -7.11 5.25
CA LYS A 86 39.48 -6.53 5.96
C LYS A 86 39.40 -6.77 7.46
#